data_AF-A0A091TGJ3-F1
#
_entry.id   AF-A0A091TGJ3-F1
#
_cell.length_a   1.000
_cell.length_b   1.000
_cell.length_c   1.000
_cell.angle_alpha   90.00
_cell.angle_beta   90.00
_cell.angle_gamma   90.00
#
_symmetry.space_group_name_H-M   'P 1'
#
loop_
_entity.id
_entity.type
_entity.pdbx_description
1 polymer ?
#
loop_
_entity_poly.entity_id
_entity_poly.type
_entity_poly.pdbx_seq_one_letter_code
_entity_poly.pdbx_strand_id
1 'polypeptide(L)'
;QPDASPGYCWPFQGSRSEVIIRLPTQIQPTAVAIQHTSKMAPLPGTFSSAPQHFTVSGLDEEGKDETLFGTFTYTMQKELIQTFPLQVQAFQFLKLVIQSNWGKPGYTCIYRVKVYG
;
A
#
# COMPACT_ATOMS: atom_id res chain seq x y z
N GLN A 1 -7.66 -9.81 -1.29
CA GLN A 1 -8.87 -10.36 -0.62
C GLN A 1 -9.87 -9.25 -0.33
N PRO A 2 -11.18 -9.54 -0.25
CA PRO A 2 -12.21 -8.54 0.03
C PRO A 2 -12.38 -8.24 1.53
N ASP A 3 -11.99 -9.14 2.42
CA ASP A 3 -12.14 -8.97 3.87
C ASP A 3 -11.13 -7.98 4.44
N ALA A 4 -11.60 -7.07 5.27
CA ALA A 4 -10.78 -6.07 5.97
C ALA A 4 -10.99 -6.11 7.49
N SER A 5 -11.58 -7.20 8.02
CA SER A 5 -11.83 -7.38 9.45
C SER A 5 -10.52 -7.39 10.25
N PRO A 6 -10.51 -6.91 11.51
CA PRO A 6 -9.30 -6.89 12.34
C PRO A 6 -8.60 -8.26 12.37
N GLY A 7 -7.30 -8.28 12.08
CA GLY A 7 -6.50 -9.52 12.02
C GLY A 7 -6.34 -10.14 10.62
N TYR A 8 -7.11 -9.71 9.62
CA TYR A 8 -6.99 -10.16 8.21
C TYR A 8 -6.10 -9.27 7.34
N CYS A 9 -5.20 -8.50 7.95
CA CYS A 9 -4.24 -7.73 7.18
C CYS A 9 -3.10 -8.61 6.68
N TRP A 10 -2.36 -8.09 5.70
CA TRP A 10 -1.10 -8.67 5.29
C TRP A 10 0.03 -8.08 6.15
N PRO A 11 0.66 -8.88 7.04
CA PRO A 11 1.72 -8.41 7.92
C PRO A 11 3.07 -8.50 7.21
N PHE A 12 3.77 -7.38 7.16
CA PHE A 12 5.15 -7.28 6.74
C PHE A 12 6.05 -7.24 7.96
N GLN A 13 7.12 -8.02 7.96
CA GLN A 13 8.08 -8.01 9.06
C GLN A 13 8.85 -6.68 9.08
N GLY A 14 8.86 -6.03 10.25
CA GLY A 14 9.46 -4.72 10.44
C GLY A 14 8.67 -3.55 9.86
N SER A 15 9.35 -2.42 9.71
CA SER A 15 8.80 -1.16 9.19
C SER A 15 9.13 -0.89 7.71
N ARG A 16 9.99 -1.73 7.11
CA ARG A 16 10.41 -1.65 5.71
C ARG A 16 10.04 -2.93 4.99
N SER A 17 9.36 -2.81 3.86
CA SER A 17 8.96 -3.97 3.06
C SER A 17 8.63 -3.58 1.63
N GLU A 18 8.55 -4.58 0.76
CA GLU A 18 8.27 -4.43 -0.65
C GLU A 18 7.19 -5.43 -1.07
N VAL A 19 6.31 -4.96 -1.96
CA VAL A 19 5.26 -5.76 -2.58
C VAL A 19 5.27 -5.51 -4.07
N ILE A 20 5.26 -6.59 -4.85
CA ILE A 20 4.99 -6.54 -6.28
C ILE A 20 3.55 -6.98 -6.53
N ILE A 21 2.79 -6.14 -7.23
CA ILE A 21 1.39 -6.34 -7.59
C ILE A 21 1.33 -6.51 -9.10
N ARG A 22 1.00 -7.72 -9.57
CA ARG A 22 0.68 -7.97 -10.98
C ARG A 22 -0.79 -7.66 -11.24
N LEU A 23 -1.05 -6.71 -12.12
CA LEU A 23 -2.38 -6.36 -12.57
C LEU A 23 -2.89 -7.39 -13.60
N PRO A 24 -4.22 -7.59 -13.71
CA PRO A 24 -4.80 -8.55 -14.66
C PRO A 24 -4.43 -8.24 -16.12
N THR A 25 -4.24 -6.97 -16.44
CA THR A 25 -3.80 -6.47 -17.75
C THR A 25 -2.93 -5.23 -17.55
N GLN A 26 -2.20 -4.82 -18.59
CA GLN A 26 -1.49 -3.55 -18.61
C GLN A 26 -2.51 -2.40 -18.66
N ILE A 27 -2.45 -1.50 -17.70
CA ILE A 27 -3.32 -0.31 -17.62
C ILE A 27 -2.47 0.92 -17.32
N GLN A 28 -3.04 2.12 -17.52
CA GLN A 28 -2.47 3.37 -17.02
C GLN A 28 -3.05 3.66 -15.63
N PRO A 29 -2.38 3.23 -14.54
CA PRO A 29 -2.93 3.39 -13.21
C PRO A 29 -3.04 4.89 -12.87
N THR A 30 -4.25 5.34 -12.57
CA THR A 30 -4.55 6.72 -12.20
C THR A 30 -4.42 6.97 -10.71
N ALA A 31 -4.63 5.94 -9.88
CA ALA A 31 -4.47 6.04 -8.43
C ALA A 31 -4.27 4.68 -7.75
N VAL A 32 -3.68 4.71 -6.55
CA VAL A 32 -3.71 3.59 -5.59
C VAL A 32 -4.50 4.02 -4.37
N ALA A 33 -5.39 3.16 -3.86
CA ALA A 33 -5.97 3.33 -2.54
C ALA A 33 -5.42 2.30 -1.55
N ILE A 34 -4.94 2.78 -0.41
CA ILE A 34 -4.51 1.97 0.73
C ILE A 34 -5.57 2.05 1.82
N GLN A 35 -5.98 0.90 2.34
CA GLN A 35 -6.87 0.77 3.48
C GLN A 35 -6.10 0.24 4.69
N HIS A 36 -6.30 0.88 5.85
CA HIS A 36 -5.82 0.37 7.14
C HIS A 36 -6.96 0.33 8.18
N THR A 37 -7.08 -0.82 8.86
CA THR A 37 -8.10 -1.15 9.87
C THR A 37 -9.56 -1.22 9.37
N SER A 38 -10.42 -1.82 10.19
CA SER A 38 -11.89 -1.86 10.00
C SER A 38 -12.59 -0.96 11.02
N LYS A 39 -13.82 -0.53 10.69
CA LYS A 39 -14.69 0.30 11.53
C LYS A 39 -15.00 -0.33 12.90
N MET A 40 -14.78 -1.63 13.11
CA MET A 40 -15.05 -2.30 14.37
C MET A 40 -13.83 -2.26 15.30
N ALA A 41 -13.93 -1.40 16.32
CA ALA A 41 -13.15 -1.42 17.57
C ALA A 41 -11.68 -1.90 17.42
N PRO A 42 -10.78 -1.06 16.88
CA PRO A 42 -9.37 -1.40 16.77
C PRO A 42 -8.78 -1.67 18.16
N LEU A 43 -8.08 -2.79 18.30
CA LEU A 43 -7.32 -3.11 19.50
C LEU A 43 -6.27 -1.99 19.76
N PRO A 44 -5.87 -1.77 21.02
CA PRO A 44 -4.82 -0.82 21.35
C PRO A 44 -3.54 -1.07 20.53
N GLY A 45 -3.07 -0.05 19.82
CA GLY A 45 -1.85 -0.14 19.01
C GLY A 45 -2.00 -0.84 17.65
N THR A 46 -3.23 -0.99 17.12
CA THR A 46 -3.47 -1.40 15.72
C THR A 46 -3.22 -0.25 14.73
N PHE A 47 -3.39 1.01 15.16
CA PHE A 47 -3.13 2.16 14.28
C PHE A 47 -1.65 2.39 14.01
N SER A 48 -0.77 2.14 15.01
CA SER A 48 0.67 2.35 14.84
C SER A 48 1.32 1.38 13.84
N SER A 49 0.64 0.28 13.48
CA SER A 49 1.11 -0.66 12.46
C SER A 49 0.76 -0.26 11.03
N ALA A 50 0.03 0.85 10.83
CA ALA A 50 -0.26 1.35 9.49
C ALA A 50 1.04 1.74 8.77
N PRO A 51 1.12 1.57 7.43
CA PRO A 51 2.20 2.18 6.67
C PRO A 51 2.18 3.70 6.90
N GLN A 52 3.36 4.30 6.95
CA GLN A 52 3.52 5.75 7.05
C GLN A 52 4.05 6.28 5.72
N HIS A 53 5.34 6.10 5.45
CA HIS A 53 5.95 6.53 4.19
C HIS A 53 6.04 5.34 3.23
N PHE A 54 5.65 5.56 1.98
CA PHE A 54 5.74 4.54 0.95
C PHE A 54 5.93 5.14 -0.44
N THR A 55 6.47 4.34 -1.37
CA THR A 55 6.60 4.69 -2.78
C THR A 55 5.81 3.73 -3.64
N VAL A 56 5.36 4.22 -4.80
CA VAL A 56 4.72 3.41 -5.83
C VAL A 56 5.48 3.61 -7.13
N SER A 57 5.86 2.50 -7.77
CA SER A 57 6.58 2.50 -9.04
C SER A 57 5.95 1.50 -10.01
N GLY A 58 6.05 1.75 -11.31
CA GLY A 58 5.81 0.78 -12.36
C GLY A 58 7.06 -0.05 -12.64
N LEU A 59 6.89 -1.34 -12.90
CA LEU A 59 7.96 -2.25 -13.32
C LEU A 59 7.67 -2.79 -14.73
N ASP A 60 8.70 -2.92 -15.54
CA ASP A 60 8.65 -3.70 -16.78
C ASP A 60 8.42 -5.20 -16.50
N GLU A 61 8.18 -5.99 -17.56
CA GLU A 61 7.92 -7.43 -17.41
C GLU A 61 9.10 -8.20 -16.80
N GLU A 62 10.31 -7.67 -16.97
CA GLU A 62 11.56 -8.27 -16.49
C GLU A 62 11.91 -7.83 -15.06
N GLY A 63 11.21 -6.83 -14.51
CA GLY A 63 11.48 -6.21 -13.22
C GLY A 63 12.84 -5.48 -13.16
N LYS A 64 13.41 -5.13 -14.31
CA LYS A 64 14.72 -4.48 -14.44
C LYS A 64 14.62 -2.98 -14.43
N ASP A 65 13.60 -2.44 -15.11
CA ASP A 65 13.37 -1.00 -15.19
C ASP A 65 12.22 -0.59 -14.25
N GLU A 66 12.51 0.37 -13.37
CA GLU A 66 11.57 0.90 -12.39
C GLU A 66 11.27 2.38 -12.68
N THR A 67 9.99 2.72 -12.84
CA THR A 67 9.53 4.10 -13.01
C THR A 67 8.76 4.56 -11.78
N LEU A 68 9.32 5.52 -11.03
CA LEU A 68 8.67 6.07 -9.84
C LEU A 68 7.43 6.90 -10.22
N PHE A 69 6.26 6.48 -9.74
CA PHE A 69 5.03 7.27 -9.90
C PHE A 69 4.84 8.28 -8.79
N GLY A 70 5.29 7.96 -7.58
CA GLY A 70 5.20 8.89 -6.47
C GLY A 70 5.69 8.34 -5.14
N THR A 71 5.94 9.29 -4.24
CA THR A 71 6.22 9.04 -2.82
C THR A 71 5.09 9.66 -2.01
N PHE A 72 4.52 8.89 -1.10
CA PHE A 72 3.30 9.25 -0.40
C PHE A 72 3.42 9.01 1.09
N THR A 73 2.51 9.65 1.83
CA THR A 73 2.37 9.43 3.28
C THR A 73 0.92 9.08 3.61
N TYR A 74 0.72 7.91 4.21
CA TYR A 74 -0.57 7.52 4.77
C TYR A 74 -0.72 8.11 6.17
N THR A 75 -1.79 8.85 6.42
CA THR A 75 -2.00 9.62 7.66
C THR A 75 -3.08 9.03 8.55
N MET A 76 -2.78 8.70 9.81
CA MET A 76 -3.74 8.03 10.70
C MET A 76 -5.00 8.88 11.01
N GLN A 77 -4.91 10.21 10.92
CA GLN A 77 -5.97 11.15 11.32
C GLN A 77 -6.96 11.50 10.21
N LYS A 78 -6.73 11.06 8.95
CA LYS A 78 -7.64 11.36 7.83
C LYS A 78 -8.78 10.34 7.74
N GLU A 79 -8.58 9.33 6.90
CA GLU A 79 -9.59 8.35 6.51
C GLU A 79 -8.97 6.96 6.52
N LEU A 80 -9.78 5.95 6.79
CA LEU A 80 -9.34 4.54 6.78
C LEU A 80 -8.80 4.14 5.41
N ILE A 81 -9.46 4.62 4.36
CA ILE A 81 -9.06 4.43 2.96
C ILE A 81 -8.52 5.77 2.44
N GLN A 82 -7.26 5.79 2.05
CA GLN A 82 -6.64 6.96 1.42
C GLN A 82 -6.24 6.64 -0.01
N THR A 83 -6.59 7.54 -0.92
CA THR A 83 -6.33 7.41 -2.36
C THR A 83 -5.22 8.37 -2.75
N PHE A 84 -4.25 7.85 -3.50
CA PHE A 84 -3.03 8.53 -3.90
C PHE A 84 -2.95 8.55 -5.43
N PRO A 85 -2.94 9.72 -6.06
CA PRO A 85 -2.90 9.83 -7.52
C PRO A 85 -1.55 9.39 -8.07
N LEU A 86 -1.54 8.75 -9.24
CA LEU A 86 -0.36 8.25 -9.93
C LEU A 86 -0.16 8.92 -11.31
N GLN A 87 0.90 8.53 -12.02
CA GLN A 87 1.27 9.06 -13.34
C GLN A 87 0.66 8.27 -14.52
N VAL A 88 0.70 8.91 -15.70
CA VAL A 88 -0.01 8.52 -16.92
C VAL A 88 0.82 7.60 -17.85
N GLN A 89 1.44 6.55 -17.30
CA GLN A 89 2.17 5.56 -18.10
C GLN A 89 1.65 4.15 -17.82
N ALA A 90 1.59 3.31 -18.86
CA ALA A 90 0.94 2.01 -18.79
C ALA A 90 1.89 0.93 -18.26
N PHE A 91 1.50 0.26 -17.16
CA PHE A 91 2.28 -0.81 -16.54
C PHE A 91 1.38 -1.97 -16.12
N GLN A 92 1.89 -3.19 -16.18
CA GLN A 92 1.22 -4.37 -15.64
C GLN A 92 1.69 -4.71 -14.22
N PHE A 93 2.93 -4.36 -13.88
CA PHE A 93 3.51 -4.64 -12.58
C PHE A 93 3.69 -3.34 -11.81
N LEU A 94 3.18 -3.31 -10.57
CA LEU A 94 3.38 -2.20 -9.66
C LEU A 94 4.18 -2.66 -8.45
N LYS A 95 5.15 -1.84 -8.06
CA LYS A 95 5.95 -2.03 -6.87
C LYS A 95 5.52 -1.02 -5.81
N LEU A 96 5.12 -1.52 -4.65
CA LEU A 96 4.80 -0.75 -3.46
C LEU A 96 5.90 -0.99 -2.43
N VAL A 97 6.68 0.05 -2.12
CA VAL A 97 7.73 -0.03 -1.08
C VAL A 97 7.28 0.74 0.14
N ILE A 98 7.12 0.03 1.25
CA ILE A 98 6.86 0.59 2.57
C ILE A 98 8.21 0.96 3.19
N GLN A 99 8.38 2.21 3.58
CA GLN A 99 9.63 2.74 4.13
C GLN A 99 9.57 2.88 5.66
N SER A 100 8.39 3.12 6.21
CA SER A 100 8.14 3.20 7.64
C SER A 100 6.69 2.86 7.99
N ASN A 101 6.44 2.67 9.29
CA ASN A 101 5.11 2.62 9.89
C ASN A 101 5.01 3.68 11.01
N TRP A 102 3.85 3.77 11.64
CA TRP A 102 3.59 4.72 12.72
C TRP A 102 4.11 4.29 14.10
N GLY A 103 5.27 3.62 14.14
CA GLY A 103 5.98 3.28 15.37
C GLY A 103 5.66 1.90 15.96
N LYS A 104 5.02 0.99 15.21
CA LYS A 104 4.83 -0.38 15.67
C LYS A 104 6.14 -1.18 15.53
N PRO A 105 6.70 -1.73 16.62
CA PRO A 105 7.82 -2.65 16.52
C PRO A 105 7.38 -3.98 15.90
N GLY A 106 8.28 -4.59 15.11
CA GLY A 106 8.13 -5.95 14.61
C GLY A 106 7.31 -6.12 13.33
N TYR A 107 6.31 -5.27 13.05
CA TYR A 107 5.52 -5.40 11.82
C TYR A 107 4.80 -4.14 11.33
N THR A 108 4.48 -4.15 10.03
CA THR A 108 3.58 -3.23 9.35
C THR A 108 2.43 -4.01 8.74
N CYS A 109 1.23 -3.45 8.69
CA CYS A 109 0.01 -4.20 8.38
C CYS A 109 -0.78 -3.39 7.36
N ILE A 110 -1.06 -3.99 6.19
CA ILE A 110 -1.91 -3.39 5.16
C ILE A 110 -3.12 -4.29 4.94
N TYR A 111 -4.32 -3.73 5.03
CA TYR A 111 -5.55 -4.50 4.86
C TYR A 111 -5.92 -4.65 3.40
N ARG A 112 -5.82 -3.55 2.63
CA ARG A 112 -6.18 -3.59 1.22
C ARG A 112 -5.41 -2.57 0.42
N VAL A 113 -4.98 -2.99 -0.76
CA VAL A 113 -4.50 -2.12 -1.82
C VAL A 113 -5.49 -2.24 -2.98
N LYS A 114 -5.94 -1.11 -3.52
CA LYS A 114 -6.73 -1.04 -4.76
C LYS A 114 -5.98 -0.21 -5.77
N VAL A 115 -6.03 -0.61 -7.02
CA VAL A 115 -5.44 0.13 -8.14
C VAL A 115 -6.57 0.54 -9.06
N TYR A 116 -6.57 1.80 -9.49
CA TYR A 116 -7.54 2.37 -10.41
C TYR A 116 -6.82 2.74 -11.71
N GLY A 117 -7.47 2.55 -12.86
CA GLY A 117 -6.93 2.84 -14.19
C GLY A 117 -7.76 2.19 -15.28
#